data_AF-A0A6G3XA02-F1
#
_entry.id   AF-A0A6G3XA02-F1
#
_cell.length_a   1.000
_cell.length_b   1.000
_cell.length_c   1.000
_cell.angle_alpha   90.00
_cell.angle_beta   90.00
_cell.angle_gamma   90.00
#
_symmetry.space_group_name_H-M   'P 1'
#
loop_
_entity.id
_entity.type
_entity.pdbx_description
1 polymer ?
#
loop_
_entity_poly.entity_id
_entity_poly.type
_entity_poly.pdbx_seq_one_letter_code
_entity_poly.pdbx_strand_id
1 'polypeptide(L)'
;EGYSVGRKLDKLGLKVSDTAELAFVDVKVPVEDLMGEENKGFGYLGTNLASERWGIAFGAYAQAAAAVRFAKEYVQDRTVFGKTVASFQNTKFELAACQAEVDAAQAVADRALEALDAGELTAAEAASAKLF
;
A
#
# COMPACT_ATOMS: atom_id res chain seq x y z
N GLU A 1 23.11 -24.44 5.14
CA GLU A 1 24.36 -23.69 4.85
C GLU A 1 24.18 -22.93 3.53
N GLY A 2 24.95 -21.86 3.28
CA GLY A 2 24.90 -21.10 2.02
C GLY A 2 23.87 -19.96 1.94
N TYR A 3 22.93 -19.87 2.89
CA TYR A 3 21.99 -18.75 3.01
C TYR A 3 22.53 -17.69 3.98
N SER A 4 22.45 -16.42 3.61
CA SER A 4 22.79 -15.31 4.52
C SER A 4 21.89 -14.09 4.30
N VAL A 5 21.55 -13.41 5.39
CA VAL A 5 20.91 -12.10 5.36
C VAL A 5 21.99 -11.03 5.33
N GLY A 6 21.95 -10.20 4.30
CA GLY A 6 22.88 -9.09 4.10
C GLY A 6 22.44 -7.83 4.83
N ARG A 7 22.74 -6.69 4.23
CA ARG A 7 22.44 -5.39 4.82
C ARG A 7 20.93 -5.12 4.81
N LYS A 8 20.42 -4.60 5.94
CA LYS A 8 19.10 -3.96 6.00
C LYS A 8 19.14 -2.63 5.25
N LEU A 9 18.23 -2.45 4.30
CA LEU A 9 18.18 -1.23 3.49
C LEU A 9 17.79 -0.03 4.35
N ASP A 10 18.53 1.07 4.18
CA ASP A 10 18.12 2.38 4.69
C ASP A 10 17.03 2.94 3.78
N LYS A 11 15.85 3.21 4.34
CA LYS A 11 14.63 3.54 3.60
C LYS A 11 14.12 4.92 4.01
N LEU A 12 13.60 5.66 3.03
CA LEU A 12 12.92 6.94 3.25
C LEU A 12 11.71 6.80 4.20
N GLY A 13 10.87 5.78 3.95
CA GLY A 13 9.66 5.48 4.71
C GLY A 13 9.53 3.98 5.03
N LEU A 14 8.38 3.57 5.57
CA LEU A 14 8.12 2.17 5.98
C LEU A 14 9.23 1.59 6.89
N LYS A 15 9.76 2.41 7.82
CA LYS A 15 10.90 2.03 8.68
C LYS A 15 10.64 0.81 9.57
N VAL A 16 9.36 0.56 9.88
CA VAL A 16 8.90 -0.60 10.67
C VAL A 16 8.77 -1.88 9.85
N SER A 17 8.84 -1.81 8.52
CA SER A 17 8.89 -2.98 7.65
C SER A 17 10.35 -3.32 7.37
N ASP A 18 10.77 -4.53 7.73
CA ASP A 18 12.13 -4.98 7.46
C ASP A 18 12.33 -5.22 5.96
N THR A 19 13.46 -4.77 5.44
CA THR A 19 13.83 -4.96 4.03
C THR A 19 15.33 -5.15 4.00
N ALA A 20 15.78 -6.31 3.57
CA ALA A 20 17.18 -6.68 3.59
C ALA A 20 17.57 -7.41 2.30
N GLU A 21 18.85 -7.32 1.97
CA GLU A 21 19.47 -8.13 0.94
C GLU A 21 19.50 -9.60 1.39
N LEU A 22 19.21 -10.53 0.48
CA LEU A 22 19.33 -11.97 0.73
C LEU A 22 20.32 -12.57 -0.26
N ALA A 23 21.23 -13.42 0.22
CA ALA A 23 22.19 -14.14 -0.62
C ALA A 23 22.05 -15.64 -0.44
N PHE A 24 22.10 -16.36 -1.57
CA PHE A 24 22.01 -17.81 -1.67
C PHE A 24 23.22 -18.29 -2.48
N VAL A 25 24.22 -18.87 -1.79
CA VAL A 25 25.46 -19.38 -2.38
C VAL A 25 25.56 -20.88 -2.11
N ASP A 26 25.48 -21.69 -3.16
CA ASP A 26 25.52 -23.15 -3.09
C ASP A 26 24.51 -23.77 -2.10
N VAL A 27 23.35 -23.10 -1.93
CA VAL A 27 22.26 -23.58 -1.08
C VAL A 27 21.67 -24.84 -1.70
N LYS A 28 21.75 -25.94 -0.97
CA LYS A 28 21.05 -27.18 -1.31
C LYS A 28 19.67 -27.16 -0.68
N VAL A 29 18.64 -27.23 -1.52
CA VAL A 29 17.24 -27.30 -1.10
C VAL A 29 16.71 -28.69 -1.47
N PRO A 30 16.09 -29.43 -0.54
CA PRO A 30 15.47 -30.72 -0.84
C PRO A 30 14.35 -30.60 -1.89
N VAL A 31 14.10 -31.66 -2.65
CA VAL A 31 13.08 -31.62 -3.72
C VAL A 31 11.66 -31.49 -3.15
N GLU A 32 11.46 -31.98 -1.92
CA GLU A 32 10.22 -31.88 -1.16
C GLU A 32 9.86 -30.44 -0.75
N ASP A 33 10.81 -29.50 -0.76
CA ASP A 33 10.56 -28.07 -0.51
C ASP A 33 10.10 -27.32 -1.78
N LEU A 34 10.05 -28.01 -2.93
CA LEU A 34 9.51 -27.43 -4.17
C LEU A 34 8.01 -27.13 -3.99
N MET A 35 7.65 -25.86 -4.04
CA MET A 35 6.26 -25.45 -4.04
C MET A 35 5.64 -25.63 -5.44
N GLY A 36 4.79 -26.64 -5.58
CA GLY A 36 4.10 -26.97 -6.83
C GLY A 36 5.01 -27.75 -7.79
N GLU A 37 5.01 -27.35 -9.06
CA GLU A 37 5.71 -28.05 -10.15
C GLU A 37 6.94 -27.27 -10.63
N GLU A 38 7.94 -28.02 -11.11
CA GLU A 38 9.15 -27.46 -11.69
C GLU A 38 8.83 -26.52 -12.86
N ASN A 39 9.52 -25.38 -12.95
CA ASN A 39 9.36 -24.35 -13.98
C ASN A 39 7.98 -23.64 -14.01
N LYS A 40 7.15 -23.77 -12.96
CA LYS A 40 5.85 -23.07 -12.87
C LYS A 40 5.85 -21.83 -11.96
N GLY A 41 6.97 -21.48 -11.34
CA GLY A 41 7.05 -20.40 -10.36
C GLY A 41 6.49 -19.05 -10.83
N PHE A 42 6.73 -18.65 -12.08
CA PHE A 42 6.18 -17.39 -12.61
C PHE A 42 4.64 -17.39 -12.66
N GLY A 43 4.03 -18.53 -13.02
CA GLY A 43 2.58 -18.69 -13.01
C GLY A 43 2.01 -18.57 -11.60
N TYR A 44 2.66 -19.20 -10.62
CA TYR A 44 2.27 -19.14 -9.21
C TYR A 44 2.40 -17.73 -8.62
N LEU A 45 3.44 -16.97 -9.00
CA LEU A 45 3.54 -15.56 -8.59
C LEU A 45 2.37 -14.73 -9.15
N GLY A 46 1.93 -15.03 -10.37
CA GLY A 46 0.81 -14.33 -11.00
C GLY A 46 -0.53 -14.52 -10.28
N THR A 47 -0.76 -15.67 -9.63
CA THR A 47 -2.06 -15.97 -8.99
C THR A 47 -2.34 -15.08 -7.78
N ASN A 48 -1.32 -14.72 -7.00
CA ASN A 48 -1.48 -13.92 -5.79
C ASN A 48 -1.35 -12.41 -6.05
N LEU A 49 -0.79 -12.03 -7.20
CA LEU A 49 -0.43 -10.65 -7.50
C LEU A 49 -1.62 -9.68 -7.48
N ALA A 50 -2.82 -10.15 -7.85
CA ALA A 50 -4.02 -9.33 -7.78
C ALA A 50 -4.37 -8.95 -6.34
N SER A 51 -4.35 -9.92 -5.43
CA SER A 51 -4.61 -9.70 -4.00
C SER A 51 -3.52 -8.85 -3.34
N GLU A 52 -2.25 -9.06 -3.69
CA GLU A 52 -1.13 -8.24 -3.21
C GLU A 52 -1.27 -6.77 -3.65
N ARG A 53 -1.65 -6.53 -4.91
CA ARG A 53 -1.91 -5.18 -5.43
C ARG A 53 -3.07 -4.50 -4.72
N TRP A 54 -4.15 -5.22 -4.49
CA TRP A 54 -5.27 -4.71 -3.70
C TRP A 54 -4.82 -4.30 -2.30
N GLY A 55 -4.01 -5.11 -1.61
CA GLY A 55 -3.50 -4.79 -0.28
C GLY A 55 -2.67 -3.49 -0.25
N ILE A 56 -1.89 -3.24 -1.30
CA ILE A 56 -1.15 -1.97 -1.45
C ILE A 56 -2.11 -0.78 -1.65
N ALA A 57 -3.12 -0.93 -2.51
CA ALA A 57 -4.12 0.12 -2.76
C ALA A 57 -4.85 0.51 -1.46
N PHE A 58 -5.34 -0.50 -0.72
CA PHE A 58 -6.01 -0.30 0.56
C PHE A 58 -5.11 0.41 1.58
N GLY A 59 -3.85 -0.03 1.70
CA GLY A 59 -2.88 0.59 2.60
C GLY A 59 -2.60 2.06 2.25
N ALA A 60 -2.48 2.38 0.96
CA ALA A 60 -2.23 3.74 0.48
C ALA A 60 -3.42 4.66 0.79
N TYR A 61 -4.65 4.24 0.48
CA TYR A 61 -5.87 4.96 0.82
C TYR A 61 -5.96 5.21 2.34
N ALA A 62 -5.77 4.16 3.16
CA ALA A 62 -5.89 4.29 4.61
C ALA A 62 -4.88 5.28 5.21
N GLN A 63 -3.66 5.30 4.67
CA GLN A 63 -2.63 6.28 5.06
C GLN A 63 -3.01 7.71 4.64
N ALA A 64 -3.54 7.90 3.44
CA ALA A 64 -4.01 9.21 2.96
C ALA A 64 -5.19 9.72 3.81
N ALA A 65 -6.17 8.87 4.12
CA ALA A 65 -7.28 9.19 5.01
C ALA A 65 -6.81 9.60 6.41
N ALA A 66 -5.82 8.88 6.97
CA ALA A 66 -5.22 9.25 8.25
C ALA A 66 -4.51 10.62 8.19
N ALA A 67 -3.78 10.90 7.11
CA ALA A 67 -3.10 12.18 6.91
C ALA A 67 -4.09 13.35 6.85
N VAL A 68 -5.19 13.21 6.10
CA VAL A 68 -6.24 14.24 6.02
C VAL A 68 -6.90 14.45 7.38
N ARG A 69 -7.18 13.37 8.13
CA ARG A 69 -7.72 13.47 9.49
C ARG A 69 -6.79 14.25 10.42
N PHE A 70 -5.50 13.90 10.46
CA PHE A 70 -4.52 14.60 11.31
C PHE A 70 -4.36 16.06 10.90
N ALA A 71 -4.34 16.36 9.60
CA ALA A 71 -4.29 17.73 9.11
C ALA A 71 -5.52 18.53 9.54
N LYS A 72 -6.72 17.94 9.43
CA LYS A 72 -7.99 18.55 9.85
C LYS A 72 -7.98 18.89 11.35
N GLU A 73 -7.60 17.94 12.19
CA GLU A 73 -7.45 18.14 13.65
C GLU A 73 -6.48 19.31 13.93
N TYR A 74 -5.30 19.27 13.31
CA TYR A 74 -4.29 20.32 13.51
C TYR A 74 -4.77 21.72 13.12
N VAL A 75 -5.45 21.88 11.97
CA VAL A 75 -5.88 23.21 11.52
C VAL A 75 -7.05 23.76 12.33
N GLN A 76 -7.82 22.90 13.00
CA GLN A 76 -8.90 23.33 13.90
C GLN A 76 -8.34 23.94 15.19
N ASP A 77 -7.24 23.38 15.72
CA ASP A 77 -6.63 23.86 16.96
C ASP A 77 -5.63 25.00 16.73
N ARG A 78 -4.88 24.97 15.63
CA ARG A 78 -3.82 25.95 15.36
C ARG A 78 -4.42 27.32 15.07
N THR A 79 -4.03 28.32 15.87
CA THR A 79 -4.42 29.73 15.68
C THR A 79 -3.29 30.56 15.08
N VAL A 80 -3.59 31.34 14.04
CA VAL A 80 -2.71 32.32 13.41
C VAL A 80 -3.52 33.56 13.00
N PHE A 81 -2.92 34.75 13.09
CA PHE A 81 -3.61 36.02 12.77
C PHE A 81 -4.98 36.17 13.48
N GLY A 82 -5.07 35.71 14.74
CA GLY A 82 -6.26 35.88 15.58
C GLY A 82 -7.42 34.91 15.33
N LYS A 83 -7.25 33.88 14.48
CA LYS A 83 -8.27 32.86 14.21
C LYS A 83 -7.64 31.51 13.85
N THR A 84 -8.43 30.43 13.84
CA THR A 84 -7.92 29.10 13.52
C THR A 84 -7.46 29.01 12.06
N VAL A 85 -6.48 28.17 11.75
CA VAL A 85 -6.03 27.92 10.36
C VAL A 85 -7.20 27.39 9.51
N ALA A 86 -8.08 26.59 10.10
CA ALA A 86 -9.30 26.09 9.47
C ALA A 86 -10.28 27.20 9.03
N SER A 87 -10.18 28.42 9.57
CA SER A 87 -11.06 29.52 9.20
C SER A 87 -10.70 30.19 7.86
N PHE A 88 -9.48 29.97 7.35
CA PHE A 88 -9.02 30.54 6.08
C PHE A 88 -9.57 29.73 4.90
N GLN A 89 -10.07 30.43 3.87
CA GLN A 89 -10.70 29.78 2.72
C GLN A 89 -9.75 28.84 1.98
N ASN A 90 -8.49 29.24 1.78
CA ASN A 90 -7.47 28.41 1.13
C ASN A 90 -7.35 27.04 1.81
N THR A 91 -7.15 27.02 3.13
CA THR A 91 -7.04 25.77 3.90
C THR A 91 -8.28 24.88 3.74
N LYS A 92 -9.48 25.46 3.71
CA LYS A 92 -10.71 24.69 3.48
C LYS A 92 -10.73 24.05 2.10
N PHE A 93 -10.32 24.79 1.06
CA PHE A 93 -10.28 24.28 -0.31
C PHE A 93 -9.24 23.17 -0.48
N GLU A 94 -8.04 23.34 0.06
CA GLU A 94 -7.01 22.30 0.01
C GLU A 94 -7.44 21.03 0.74
N LEU A 95 -7.99 21.14 1.96
CA LEU A 95 -8.48 19.97 2.69
C LEU A 95 -9.67 19.30 1.98
N ALA A 96 -10.56 20.08 1.35
CA ALA A 96 -11.66 19.52 0.59
C ALA A 96 -11.17 18.77 -0.66
N ALA A 97 -10.14 19.28 -1.35
CA ALA A 97 -9.53 18.61 -2.49
C ALA A 97 -8.86 17.30 -2.08
N CYS A 98 -8.05 17.30 -1.02
CA CYS A 98 -7.44 16.07 -0.50
C CYS A 98 -8.50 15.06 -0.04
N GLN A 99 -9.57 15.51 0.61
CA GLN A 99 -10.65 14.60 1.02
C GLN A 99 -11.35 13.99 -0.20
N ALA A 100 -11.60 14.75 -1.26
CA ALA A 100 -12.20 14.22 -2.48
C ALA A 100 -11.33 13.15 -3.15
N GLU A 101 -9.99 13.33 -3.16
CA GLU A 101 -9.06 12.30 -3.63
C GLU A 101 -9.09 11.04 -2.76
N VAL A 102 -9.13 11.20 -1.43
CA VAL A 102 -9.25 10.08 -0.48
C VAL A 102 -10.56 9.32 -0.69
N ASP A 103 -11.69 10.02 -0.85
CA ASP A 103 -13.00 9.41 -1.08
C ASP A 103 -13.02 8.61 -2.39
N ALA A 104 -12.40 9.15 -3.44
CA ALA A 104 -12.24 8.44 -4.71
C ALA A 104 -11.34 7.20 -4.57
N ALA A 105 -10.23 7.32 -3.84
CA ALA A 105 -9.30 6.20 -3.62
C ALA A 105 -9.95 5.09 -2.81
N GLN A 106 -10.74 5.46 -1.80
CA GLN A 106 -11.55 4.53 -1.03
C GLN A 106 -12.51 3.77 -1.94
N ALA A 107 -13.31 4.48 -2.75
CA ALA A 107 -14.29 3.85 -3.63
C ALA A 107 -13.64 2.84 -4.61
N VAL A 108 -12.45 3.18 -5.12
CA VAL A 108 -11.69 2.27 -6.00
C VAL A 108 -11.16 1.06 -5.25
N ALA A 109 -10.64 1.23 -4.03
CA ALA A 109 -10.13 0.14 -3.19
C ALA A 109 -11.25 -0.79 -2.69
N ASP A 110 -12.39 -0.23 -2.29
CA ASP A 110 -13.57 -0.95 -1.81
C ASP A 110 -14.19 -1.77 -2.95
N ARG A 111 -14.33 -1.20 -4.16
CA ARG A 111 -14.77 -1.97 -5.34
C ARG A 111 -13.85 -3.16 -5.65
N ALA A 112 -12.53 -2.96 -5.53
CA ALA A 112 -11.57 -4.04 -5.73
C ALA A 112 -11.65 -5.10 -4.62
N LEU A 113 -11.98 -4.71 -3.38
CA LEU A 113 -12.25 -5.64 -2.28
C LEU A 113 -13.50 -6.48 -2.56
N GLU A 114 -14.60 -5.86 -2.99
CA GLU A 114 -15.84 -6.57 -3.34
C GLU A 114 -15.59 -7.61 -4.44
N ALA A 115 -14.88 -7.24 -5.50
CA ALA A 115 -14.49 -8.17 -6.55
C ALA A 115 -13.54 -9.27 -6.04
N LEU A 116 -12.65 -8.96 -5.10
CA LEU A 116 -11.75 -9.96 -4.51
C LEU A 116 -12.52 -11.00 -3.68
N ASP A 117 -13.47 -10.54 -2.87
CA ASP A 117 -14.33 -11.41 -2.04
C ASP A 117 -15.22 -12.32 -2.90
N ALA A 118 -15.70 -11.80 -4.03
CA ALA A 118 -16.44 -12.57 -5.02
C ALA A 118 -15.56 -13.54 -5.85
N GLY A 119 -14.22 -13.44 -5.76
CA GLY A 119 -13.29 -14.20 -6.60
C GLY A 119 -13.22 -13.73 -8.05
N GLU A 120 -13.68 -12.50 -8.33
CA GLU A 120 -13.80 -11.91 -9.66
C GLU A 120 -12.73 -10.83 -9.95
N LEU A 121 -11.93 -10.43 -8.95
CA LEU A 121 -10.92 -9.38 -9.12
C LEU A 121 -9.89 -9.77 -10.19
N THR A 122 -9.89 -9.01 -11.29
CA THR A 122 -8.91 -9.22 -12.35
C THR A 122 -7.58 -8.56 -12.04
N ALA A 123 -6.50 -9.07 -12.65
CA ALA A 123 -5.17 -8.47 -12.52
C ALA A 123 -5.11 -7.01 -13.02
N ALA A 124 -5.95 -6.65 -13.99
CA ALA A 124 -6.05 -5.30 -14.54
C ALA A 124 -6.77 -4.35 -13.58
N GLU A 125 -7.88 -4.78 -12.96
CA GLU A 125 -8.59 -3.99 -11.95
C GLU A 125 -7.73 -3.78 -10.71
N ALA A 126 -7.06 -4.83 -10.22
CA ALA A 126 -6.14 -4.72 -9.10
C ALA A 126 -4.98 -3.75 -9.39
N ALA A 127 -4.44 -3.77 -10.63
CA ALA A 127 -3.41 -2.82 -11.06
C ALA A 127 -3.93 -1.39 -11.11
N SER A 128 -5.16 -1.19 -11.61
CA SER A 128 -5.83 0.10 -11.65
C SER A 128 -6.06 0.65 -10.25
N ALA A 129 -6.54 -0.17 -9.32
CA ALA A 129 -6.75 0.21 -7.93
C ALA A 129 -5.45 0.60 -7.22
N LYS A 130 -4.35 -0.09 -7.52
CA LYS A 130 -3.03 0.22 -6.96
C LYS A 130 -2.35 1.44 -7.60
N LEU A 131 -2.81 1.85 -8.79
CA LEU A 131 -2.28 3.01 -9.50
C LEU A 131 -2.95 4.30 -9.06
N PHE A 132 -4.26 4.25 -8.82
CA PHE A 132 -5.06 5.36 -8.31
C PHE A 132 -4.62 5.74 -6.89
#